data_AF-A0A1E3AFA0-F1
#
_entry.id   AF-A0A1E3AFA0-F1
#
_cell.length_a   1.000
_cell.length_b   1.000
_cell.length_c   1.000
_cell.angle_alpha   90.00
_cell.angle_beta   90.00
_cell.angle_gamma   90.00
#
_symmetry.space_group_name_H-M   'P 1'
#
loop_
_entity.id
_entity.type
_entity.pdbx_description
1 polymer ?
#
loop_
_entity_poly.entity_id
_entity_poly.type
_entity_poly.pdbx_seq_one_letter_code
_entity_poly.pdbx_strand_id
1 'polypeptide(L)'
;MNLQTEKRLDIAVLSDIHGNYVALESCLAHAVSQNIKTFLFLGDYVSELAYPERTMKLLYEMERTCSCRFIRGNKEEYWFQYRA
;
A
#
# COMPACT_ATOMS: atom_id res chain seq x y z
N MET A 1 33.10 1.50 22.70
CA MET A 1 32.48 0.97 21.48
C MET A 1 30.98 1.14 21.65
N ASN A 2 30.39 2.18 21.06
CA ASN A 2 28.96 2.51 21.26
C ASN A 2 28.09 1.60 20.39
N LEU A 3 27.34 0.71 21.04
CA LEU A 3 26.29 -0.15 20.44
C LEU A 3 24.96 0.61 20.27
N GLN A 4 25.02 1.88 19.88
CA GLN A 4 23.86 2.67 19.44
C GLN A 4 24.23 3.11 18.02
N THR A 5 23.64 2.60 16.94
CA THR A 5 22.20 2.56 16.67
C THR A 5 21.98 1.61 15.49
N GLU A 6 21.60 0.35 15.70
CA GLU A 6 20.96 -0.38 14.60
C GLU A 6 19.62 0.31 14.36
N LYS A 7 19.51 1.01 13.23
CA LYS A 7 18.29 1.72 12.84
C LYS A 7 17.21 0.65 12.62
N ARG A 8 16.33 0.45 13.61
CA ARG A 8 15.25 -0.53 13.55
C ARG A 8 14.42 -0.27 12.29
N LEU A 9 14.36 -1.27 11.42
CA LEU A 9 13.63 -1.19 10.16
C LEU A 9 12.19 -1.66 10.40
N ASP A 10 11.31 -0.72 10.76
CA ASP A 10 9.88 -1.00 10.88
C ASP A 10 9.22 -0.83 9.50
N ILE A 11 8.52 -1.87 9.03
CA ILE A 11 7.85 -1.92 7.73
C ILE A 11 6.35 -2.15 7.96
N ALA A 12 5.51 -1.34 7.31
CA ALA A 12 4.08 -1.61 7.20
C ALA A 12 3.83 -2.48 5.97
N VAL A 13 3.21 -3.64 6.17
CA VAL A 13 2.85 -4.56 5.09
C VAL A 13 1.34 -4.56 4.92
N LEU A 14 0.86 -4.29 3.71
CA LEU A 14 -0.56 -4.23 3.38
C LEU A 14 -0.85 -5.17 2.20
N SER A 15 -1.92 -5.96 2.32
CA SER A 15 -2.40 -6.92 1.32
C SER A 15 -3.87 -6.64 1.00
N ASP A 16 -4.34 -7.11 -0.15
CA ASP A 16 -5.75 -7.32 -0.49
C ASP A 16 -6.62 -6.09 -0.19
N ILE A 17 -6.42 -5.03 -0.97
CA ILE A 17 -7.13 -3.76 -0.77
C ILE A 17 -8.49 -3.79 -1.46
N HIS A 18 -8.59 -4.42 -2.63
CA HIS A 18 -9.83 -4.67 -3.36
C HIS A 18 -10.69 -3.42 -3.60
N GLY A 19 -10.06 -2.24 -3.69
CA GLY A 19 -10.74 -0.95 -3.87
C GLY A 19 -11.27 -0.31 -2.58
N ASN A 20 -11.00 -0.87 -1.39
CA ASN A 20 -11.49 -0.34 -0.11
C ASN A 20 -10.69 0.89 0.35
N TYR A 21 -10.87 2.03 -0.32
CA TYR A 21 -10.11 3.24 -0.03
C TYR A 21 -10.30 3.76 1.41
N VAL A 22 -11.47 3.54 2.03
CA VAL A 22 -11.76 3.98 3.41
C VAL A 22 -10.95 3.16 4.42
N ALA A 23 -10.90 1.83 4.24
CA ALA A 23 -10.07 0.97 5.09
C ALA A 23 -8.58 1.24 4.85
N LEU A 24 -8.18 1.43 3.58
CA LEU A 24 -6.80 1.78 3.22
C LEU A 24 -6.36 3.07 3.92
N GLU A 25 -7.14 4.15 3.81
CA GLU A 25 -6.84 5.44 4.45
C GLU A 25 -6.65 5.28 5.97
N SER A 26 -7.53 4.51 6.62
CA SER A 26 -7.44 4.24 8.06
C SER A 26 -6.16 3.48 8.43
N CYS A 27 -5.80 2.44 7.67
CA CYS A 27 -4.57 1.67 7.87
C CYS A 27 -3.30 2.51 7.64
N LEU A 28 -3.29 3.34 6.59
CA LEU A 28 -2.19 4.24 6.29
C LEU A 28 -2.01 5.29 7.39
N ALA A 29 -3.10 5.91 7.85
CA ALA A 29 -3.07 6.88 8.94
C ALA A 29 -2.49 6.25 10.23
N HIS A 30 -2.89 5.01 10.54
CA HIS A 30 -2.33 4.26 11.67
C HIS A 30 -0.82 4.02 11.52
N ALA A 31 -0.37 3.49 10.38
CA ALA A 31 1.05 3.26 10.13
C ALA A 31 1.89 4.55 10.18
N VAL A 32 1.38 5.64 9.60
CA VAL A 32 2.04 6.95 9.65
C VAL A 32 2.13 7.49 11.08
N SER A 33 1.09 7.29 11.90
CA SER A 33 1.10 7.68 13.32
C SER A 33 2.16 6.93 14.14
N GLN A 34 2.56 5.73 13.70
CA GLN A 34 3.65 4.94 14.28
C GLN A 34 5.04 5.32 13.73
N ASN A 35 5.15 6.42 12.97
CA ASN A 35 6.38 6.86 12.28
C ASN A 35 6.95 5.85 11.27
N ILE A 36 6.13 4.94 10.75
CA ILE A 36 6.55 4.05 9.67
C ILE A 36 6.80 4.85 8.40
N LYS A 37 7.95 4.61 7.76
CA LYS A 37 8.36 5.27 6.50
C LYS A 37 8.56 4.29 5.34
N THR A 38 8.53 2.99 5.63
CA THR A 38 8.72 1.93 4.64
C THR A 38 7.44 1.10 4.54
N PHE A 39 6.93 0.97 3.33
CA PHE A 39 5.66 0.30 3.04
C PHE A 39 5.87 -0.77 1.98
N LEU A 40 5.28 -1.94 2.20
CA LEU A 40 5.23 -3.04 1.24
C LEU A 40 3.76 -3.37 0.96
N PHE A 41 3.36 -3.19 -0.29
CA PHE A 41 2.02 -3.50 -0.77
C PHE A 41 2.06 -4.79 -1.58
N LEU A 42 1.21 -5.76 -1.23
CA LEU A 42 1.30 -7.13 -1.73
C LEU A 42 0.43 -7.44 -2.96
N GLY A 43 -0.30 -6.44 -3.48
CA GLY A 43 -1.16 -6.60 -4.66
C GLY A 43 -2.65 -6.52 -4.33
N ASP A 44 -3.46 -6.85 -5.34
CA ASP A 44 -4.92 -6.86 -5.27
C ASP A 44 -5.48 -5.50 -4.83
N TYR A 45 -5.07 -4.47 -5.57
CA TYR A 45 -5.35 -3.08 -5.28
C TYR A 45 -6.79 -2.72 -5.58
N VAL A 46 -7.33 -3.23 -6.70
CA VAL A 46 -8.63 -2.85 -7.25
C VAL A 46 -9.33 -4.06 -7.88
N SER A 47 -10.61 -4.28 -7.58
CA SER A 47 -11.48 -5.19 -8.36
C SER A 47 -12.94 -5.28 -7.90
N GLU A 48 -13.22 -5.20 -6.59
CA GLU A 48 -14.52 -5.57 -6.01
C GLU A 48 -15.35 -4.37 -5.58
N LEU A 49 -14.69 -3.32 -5.09
CA LEU A 49 -15.36 -2.18 -4.49
C LEU A 49 -15.34 -0.94 -5.40
N ALA A 50 -16.28 -0.05 -5.13
CA ALA A 50 -16.45 1.19 -5.89
C ALA A 50 -15.27 2.15 -5.71
N TYR A 51 -15.12 3.05 -6.68
CA TYR A 51 -14.13 4.12 -6.72
C TYR A 51 -12.66 3.63 -6.72
N PRO A 52 -12.27 2.71 -7.64
CA PRO A 52 -10.89 2.24 -7.75
C PRO A 52 -9.88 3.38 -7.94
N GLU A 53 -10.29 4.48 -8.58
CA GLU A 53 -9.47 5.67 -8.77
C GLU A 53 -9.04 6.33 -7.45
N ARG A 54 -9.88 6.27 -6.41
CA ARG A 54 -9.55 6.80 -5.08
C ARG A 54 -8.50 5.95 -4.38
N THR A 55 -8.64 4.63 -4.48
CA THR A 55 -7.64 3.69 -3.97
C THR A 55 -6.29 3.91 -4.64
N MET A 56 -6.26 3.99 -5.97
CA MET A 56 -5.01 4.24 -6.70
C MET A 56 -4.40 5.61 -6.37
N LYS A 57 -5.24 6.65 -6.20
CA LYS A 57 -4.76 7.98 -5.79
C LYS A 57 -4.03 7.94 -4.44
N LEU A 58 -4.58 7.25 -3.44
CA LEU A 58 -3.93 7.07 -2.14
C LEU A 58 -2.59 6.33 -2.26
N LEU A 59 -2.53 5.24 -3.04
CA LEU A 59 -1.29 4.48 -3.24
C LEU A 59 -0.19 5.32 -3.90
N TYR A 60 -0.53 6.12 -4.92
CA TYR A 60 0.44 7.01 -5.57
C TYR A 60 0.87 8.18 -4.67
N GLU A 61 -0.02 8.71 -3.82
CA GLU A 61 0.34 9.73 -2.83
C GLU A 61 1.30 9.17 -1.76
N MET A 62 1.10 7.93 -1.34
CA MET A 62 2.03 7.22 -0.46
C MET A 62 3.40 7.03 -1.11
N GLU A 63 3.46 6.61 -2.37
CA GLU A 63 4.73 6.44 -3.10
C GLU A 63 5.53 7.75 -3.22
N ARG A 64 4.84 8.89 -3.37
CA ARG A 64 5.50 10.21 -3.43
C ARG A 64 6.08 10.67 -2.09
N THR A 65 5.55 10.15 -0.97
CA THR A 65 5.85 10.67 0.38
C THR A 65 6.63 9.69 1.25
N CYS A 66 6.58 8.39 0.93
CA CYS A 66 7.18 7.31 1.70
C CYS A 66 7.97 6.35 0.81
N SER A 67 8.80 5.49 1.41
CA SER A 67 9.48 4.43 0.67
C SER A 67 8.53 3.27 0.45
N CYS A 68 7.97 3.17 -0.75
CA CYS A 68 7.02 2.12 -1.11
C CYS A 68 7.64 1.05 -2.02
N ARG A 69 7.17 -0.18 -1.87
CA ARG A 69 7.36 -1.29 -2.79
C ARG A 69 6.00 -1.92 -3.09
N PHE A 70 5.75 -2.22 -4.36
CA PHE A 70 4.48 -2.75 -4.82
C PHE A 70 4.73 -4.09 -5.51
N ILE A 71 3.97 -5.10 -5.13
CA ILE A 71 3.90 -6.40 -5.79
C ILE A 71 2.60 -6.45 -6.58
N ARG A 72 2.61 -7.14 -7.72
CA ARG A 72 1.42 -7.35 -8.53
C ARG A 72 0.64 -8.55 -7.99
N GLY A 73 -0.64 -8.35 -7.67
CA GLY A 73 -1.57 -9.41 -7.32
C GLY A 73 -2.24 -10.02 -8.57
N ASN A 74 -3.06 -11.05 -8.36
CA ASN A 74 -3.77 -11.70 -9.46
C ASN A 74 -4.92 -10.84 -10.00
N LYS A 75 -5.50 -9.95 -9.18
CA LYS A 75 -6.57 -9.05 -9.66
C LYS A 75 -6.06 -8.04 -10.67
N GLU A 76 -4.84 -7.52 -10.48
CA GLU A 76 -4.20 -6.69 -11.50
C GLU A 76 -4.08 -7.44 -12.83
N GLU A 77 -3.69 -8.71 -12.81
CA GLU A 77 -3.62 -9.54 -14.02
C GLU A 77 -4.97 -9.61 -14.74
N TYR A 78 -6.06 -9.82 -14.00
CA TYR A 78 -7.41 -9.89 -14.58
C TYR A 78 -7.79 -8.59 -15.28
N TRP A 79 -7.48 -7.44 -14.68
CA TRP A 79 -7.72 -6.14 -15.31
C TRP A 79 -6.87 -5.90 -16.56
N PHE A 80 -5.59 -6.30 -16.54
CA PHE A 80 -4.72 -6.14 -17.72
C PHE A 80 -5.12 -7.05 -18.88
N GLN A 81 -5.67 -8.22 -18.57
CA GLN A 81 -6.16 -9.17 -19.57
C GLN A 81 -7.58 -8.87 -20.05
N TYR A 82 -8.33 -8.02 -19.34
CA TYR A 82 -9.70 -7.69 -19.69
C TYR A 82 -9.78 -7.04 -21.08
N ARG A 83 -10.67 -7.59 -21.91
CA ARG A 83 -11.04 -7.09 -23.24
C ARG A 83 -12.54 -6.82 -23.21
N ALA A 84 -12.93 -5.56 -23.43
CA ALA A 84 -14.32 -5.14 -23.53
C ALA A 84 -14.91 -5.46 -24.91
#